data_AF-Q7M158-F1
#
_entry.id   AF-Q7M158-F1
#
_cell.length_a   1.000
_cell.length_b   1.000
_cell.length_c   1.000
_cell.angle_alpha   90.00
_cell.angle_beta   90.00
_cell.angle_gamma   90.00
#
_symmetry.space_group_name_H-M   'P 1'
#
loop_
_entity.id
_entity.type
_entity.pdbx_description
1 polymer ?
#
loop_
_entity_poly.entity_id
_entity_poly.type
_entity_poly.pdbx_seq_one_letter_code
_entity_poly.pdbx_strand_id
1 'polypeptide(L)' 'AERSLSGLTEEEAVAVHDQFKTTFSAFILLAAVAHVLVWIWKPWF' A
#
# COMPACT_ATOMS: atom_id res chain seq x y z
N ALA A 1 -8.35 -11.85 25.41
CA ALA A 1 -7.47 -11.01 24.58
C ALA A 1 -7.95 -9.58 24.71
N GLU A 2 -7.07 -8.66 25.09
CA GLU A 2 -7.37 -7.22 25.08
C GLU A 2 -7.68 -6.81 23.64
N ARG A 3 -8.81 -6.13 23.41
CA ARG A 3 -9.23 -5.68 22.07
C ARG A 3 -8.99 -4.18 21.94
N SER A 4 -8.46 -3.77 20.80
CA SER A 4 -8.20 -2.36 20.50
C SER A 4 -9.48 -1.59 20.13
N LEU A 5 -9.36 -0.27 19.89
CA LEU A 5 -10.48 0.60 19.47
C LEU A 5 -11.11 0.18 18.13
N SER A 6 -10.32 -0.40 17.22
CA SER A 6 -10.84 -0.98 15.97
C SER A 6 -11.51 -2.34 16.18
N GLY A 7 -11.50 -2.84 17.42
CA GLY A 7 -12.02 -4.14 17.78
C GLY A 7 -11.15 -5.30 17.35
N LEU A 8 -9.91 -5.08 16.89
CA LEU A 8 -8.97 -6.15 16.50
C LEU A 8 -8.05 -6.54 17.67
N THR A 9 -7.65 -7.81 17.72
CA THR A 9 -6.45 -8.23 18.47
C THR A 9 -5.18 -7.79 17.73
N GLU A 10 -4.04 -7.83 18.42
CA GLU A 10 -2.75 -7.50 17.81
C GLU A 10 -2.43 -8.42 16.62
N GLU A 11 -2.68 -9.72 16.76
CA GLU A 11 -2.43 -10.70 15.71
C GLU A 11 -3.31 -10.47 14.47
N GLU A 12 -4.59 -10.15 14.68
CA GLU A 12 -5.53 -9.81 13.60
C GLU A 12 -5.08 -8.55 12.85
N ALA A 13 -4.64 -7.52 13.59
CA ALA A 13 -4.17 -6.27 13.01
C ALA A 13 -2.91 -6.46 12.16
N VAL A 14 -1.95 -7.27 12.64
CA VAL A 14 -0.73 -7.59 11.89
C VAL A 14 -1.07 -8.36 10.61
N ALA A 15 -1.96 -9.36 10.67
CA ALA A 15 -2.33 -10.15 9.50
C ALA A 15 -2.97 -9.29 8.39
N VAL A 16 -3.88 -8.39 8.74
CA VAL A 16 -4.48 -7.46 7.77
C VAL A 16 -3.44 -6.51 7.19
N HIS A 17 -2.60 -5.94 8.05
CA HIS A 17 -1.60 -4.97 7.62
C HIS A 17 -0.55 -5.60 6.70
N ASP A 18 -0.17 -6.85 6.92
CA ASP A 18 0.81 -7.55 6.11
C ASP A 18 0.32 -7.82 4.68
N GLN A 19 -0.93 -8.30 4.56
CA GLN A 19 -1.56 -8.48 3.25
C GLN A 19 -1.78 -7.14 2.53
N PHE A 20 -2.18 -6.10 3.27
CA PHE A 20 -2.33 -4.76 2.72
C PHE A 20 -1.02 -4.23 2.13
N LYS A 21 0.07 -4.27 2.91
CA LYS A 21 1.40 -3.80 2.44
C LYS A 21 1.84 -4.53 1.17
N THR A 22 1.62 -5.84 1.09
CA THR A 22 2.01 -6.64 -0.08
C THR A 22 1.32 -6.14 -1.34
N THR A 23 -0.01 -6.05 -1.33
CA THR A 23 -0.78 -5.62 -2.51
C THR A 23 -0.57 -4.13 -2.81
N PHE A 24 -0.50 -3.29 -1.77
CA PHE A 24 -0.31 -1.86 -1.91
C PHE A 24 1.07 -1.51 -2.48
N SER A 25 2.12 -2.23 -2.09
CA SER A 25 3.47 -2.04 -2.64
C SER A 25 3.52 -2.36 -4.13
N ALA A 26 2.86 -3.44 -4.55
CA ALA A 26 2.74 -3.77 -5.98
C ALA A 26 2.02 -2.67 -6.76
N PHE A 27 0.92 -2.13 -6.20
CA PHE A 27 0.21 -1.00 -6.79
C PHE A 27 1.09 0.25 -6.91
N ILE A 28 1.81 0.64 -5.86
CA ILE A 28 2.71 1.81 -5.90
C ILE A 28 3.80 1.62 -6.96
N LEU A 29 4.39 0.43 -7.07
CA LEU A 29 5.40 0.17 -8.09
C LEU A 29 4.85 0.38 -9.50
N LEU A 30 3.67 -0.17 -9.78
CA LEU A 30 3.00 0.02 -11.07
C LEU A 30 2.65 1.49 -11.33
N ALA A 31 2.11 2.18 -10.32
CA ALA A 31 1.78 3.60 -10.42
C ALA A 31 3.05 4.43 -10.69
N ALA A 32 4.14 4.18 -9.97
CA ALA A 32 5.41 4.88 -10.17
C ALA A 32 5.93 4.69 -11.61
N VAL A 33 5.90 3.46 -12.13
CA VAL A 33 6.29 3.19 -13.53
C VAL A 33 5.41 3.97 -14.50
N ALA A 34 4.09 3.99 -14.31
CA ALA A 34 3.18 4.75 -15.16
C ALA A 34 3.52 6.25 -15.16
N HIS A 35 3.77 6.85 -13.99
CA HIS A 35 4.15 8.25 -13.89
C HIS A 35 5.50 8.52 -14.57
N VAL A 36 6.50 7.66 -14.39
CA VAL A 36 7.79 7.79 -15.08
C VAL A 36 7.59 7.76 -16.61
N LEU A 37 6.76 6.85 -17.13
CA LEU A 37 6.50 6.76 -18.57
C LEU A 37 5.82 8.03 -19.11
N VAL A 38 4.81 8.56 -18.41
CA VAL A 38 4.15 9.81 -18.82
C VAL A 38 5.12 10.99 -18.71
N TRP A 39 6.00 11.03 -17.69
CA TRP A 39 7.01 12.08 -17.55
C TRP A 39 7.95 12.06 -18.75
N ILE A 40 8.45 10.88 -19.16
CA ILE A 40 9.31 10.74 -20.34
C ILE A 40 8.60 11.25 -21.61
N TRP A 41 7.31 10.97 -21.78
CA TRP A 41 6.55 11.40 -22.96
C TRP A 41 6.23 12.91 -22.98
N LYS A 42 5.79 13.46 -21.85
CA LYS A 42 5.45 14.87 -21.70
C LYS A 42 5.87 15.32 -20.31
N PRO A 43 7.12 15.79 -20.14
CA PRO A 43 7.61 16.19 -18.84
C PRO A 43 6.76 17.33 -18.29
N TRP A 44 6.45 17.22 -17.02
CA TRP A 44 5.79 18.25 -16.23
C TRP A 44 6.70 18.64 -15.06
N PHE A 45 6.42 19.81 -14.47
CA PHE A 45 7.34 20.58 -13.60
C PHE A 45 8.60 21.07 -14.31
#